data_AF-A0A846CIP0-F1
#
_entry.id   AF-A0A846CIP0-F1
#
_cell.length_a   1.000
_cell.length_b   1.000
_cell.length_c   1.000
_cell.angle_alpha   90.00
_cell.angle_beta   90.00
_cell.angle_gamma   90.00
#
_symmetry.space_group_name_H-M   'P 1'
#
loop_
_entity.id
_entity.type
_entity.pdbx_description
1 polymer ?
#
loop_
_entity_poly.entity_id
_entity_poly.type
_entity_poly.pdbx_seq_one_letter_code
_entity_poly.pdbx_strand_id
1 'polypeptide(L)'
;MNDSESLDIRRASVKALSKTNLPQAANILFRYYEDVNFVDARQAIINMGDIAVSLLKVLAEQGSEMAMRDLVKVGTPYAREILNGLLDYPNENVQKQAALNLAEFSSLNN
;
A
#
# COMPACT_ATOMS: atom_id res chain seq x y z
N MET A 1 23.67 -19.60 9.14
CA MET A 1 22.66 -19.04 8.23
C MET A 1 23.20 -17.71 7.76
N ASN A 2 23.49 -17.57 6.46
CA ASN A 2 24.00 -16.32 5.90
C ASN A 2 22.81 -15.43 5.56
N ASP A 3 22.95 -14.11 5.74
CA ASP A 3 21.86 -13.14 5.55
C ASP A 3 21.21 -13.21 4.15
N SER A 4 22.00 -13.59 3.12
CA SER A 4 21.52 -13.81 1.75
C SER A 4 20.45 -14.91 1.64
N GLU A 5 20.66 -16.04 2.30
CA GLU A 5 19.72 -17.18 2.25
C GLU A 5 18.39 -16.82 2.94
N SER A 6 18.46 -16.04 4.01
CA SER A 6 17.28 -15.51 4.70
C SER A 6 16.49 -14.51 3.85
N LEU A 7 17.17 -13.70 3.02
CA LEU A 7 16.51 -12.79 2.08
C LEU A 7 15.81 -13.55 0.96
N ASP A 8 16.44 -14.58 0.39
CA ASP A 8 15.83 -15.37 -0.69
C ASP A 8 14.59 -16.14 -0.22
N ILE A 9 14.63 -16.72 0.99
CA ILE A 9 13.47 -17.36 1.62
C ILE A 9 12.33 -16.34 1.83
N ARG A 10 12.66 -15.13 2.30
CA ARG A 10 11.67 -14.07 2.48
C ARG A 10 11.03 -13.66 1.16
N ARG A 11 11.82 -13.44 0.10
CA ARG A 11 11.29 -13.12 -1.25
C ARG A 11 10.37 -14.21 -1.78
N ALA A 12 10.77 -15.47 -1.67
CA ALA A 12 9.95 -16.60 -2.10
C ALA A 12 8.61 -16.64 -1.32
N SER A 13 8.67 -16.40 -0.02
CA SER A 13 7.50 -16.34 0.86
C SER A 13 6.54 -15.21 0.46
N VAL A 14 7.06 -14.00 0.21
CA VAL A 14 6.25 -12.87 -0.25
C VAL A 14 5.54 -13.19 -1.55
N LYS A 15 6.26 -13.74 -2.52
CA LYS A 15 5.72 -14.11 -3.83
C LYS A 15 4.66 -15.20 -3.73
N ALA A 16 4.78 -16.12 -2.76
CA ALA A 16 3.76 -17.13 -2.51
C ALA A 16 2.51 -16.50 -1.88
N LEU A 17 2.68 -15.68 -0.83
CA LEU A 17 1.59 -15.01 -0.12
C LEU A 17 0.77 -14.10 -1.03
N SER A 18 1.43 -13.34 -1.91
CA SER A 18 0.78 -12.40 -2.83
C SER A 18 -0.16 -13.07 -3.83
N LYS A 19 -0.02 -14.39 -4.05
CA LYS A 19 -0.84 -15.16 -4.99
C LYS A 19 -2.06 -15.80 -4.35
N THR A 20 -2.18 -15.75 -3.03
CA THR A 20 -3.25 -16.43 -2.31
C THR A 20 -4.59 -15.67 -2.34
N ASN A 21 -4.55 -14.35 -2.60
CA ASN A 21 -5.70 -13.44 -2.43
C ASN A 21 -6.38 -13.56 -1.05
N LEU A 22 -5.64 -14.02 -0.03
CA LEU A 22 -6.16 -14.18 1.33
C LEU A 22 -5.92 -12.89 2.14
N PRO A 23 -6.93 -12.38 2.88
CA PRO A 23 -6.74 -11.26 3.80
C PRO A 23 -5.64 -11.50 4.85
N GLN A 24 -5.46 -12.75 5.30
CA GLN A 24 -4.41 -13.11 6.24
C GLN A 24 -3.01 -12.95 5.60
N ALA A 25 -2.87 -13.25 4.31
CA ALA A 25 -1.62 -13.04 3.60
C ALA A 25 -1.29 -11.55 3.47
N ALA A 26 -2.28 -10.71 3.19
CA ALA A 26 -2.11 -9.25 3.15
C ALA A 26 -1.62 -8.71 4.50
N ASN A 27 -2.20 -9.16 5.62
CA ASN A 27 -1.77 -8.77 6.96
C ASN A 27 -0.30 -9.16 7.24
N ILE A 28 0.13 -10.35 6.82
CA ILE A 28 1.52 -10.79 7.01
C ILE A 28 2.46 -9.94 6.16
N LEU A 29 2.14 -9.70 4.89
CA LEU A 29 2.92 -8.85 3.99
C LEU A 29 3.00 -7.42 4.51
N PHE A 30 1.92 -6.91 5.09
CA PHE A 30 1.83 -5.55 5.60
C PHE A 30 2.75 -5.29 6.80
N ARG A 31 3.10 -6.33 7.58
CA ARG A 31 4.11 -6.21 8.64
C ARG A 31 5.50 -5.84 8.12
N TYR A 32 5.76 -6.11 6.84
CA TYR A 32 7.02 -5.76 6.18
C TYR A 32 6.88 -4.57 5.24
N TYR A 33 5.72 -3.94 5.18
CA TYR A 33 5.40 -2.88 4.22
C TYR A 33 6.29 -1.65 4.39
N GLU A 34 6.60 -1.27 5.63
CA GLU A 34 7.44 -0.11 5.94
C GLU A 34 8.94 -0.47 5.99
N ASP A 35 9.30 -1.75 5.85
CA ASP A 35 10.71 -2.15 5.80
C ASP A 35 11.30 -1.77 4.45
N VAL A 36 12.10 -0.69 4.45
CA VAL A 36 12.78 -0.17 3.26
C VAL A 36 13.71 -1.19 2.58
N ASN A 37 14.15 -2.22 3.30
CA ASN A 37 14.97 -3.29 2.73
C ASN A 37 14.15 -4.36 2.00
N PHE A 38 12.80 -4.25 2.03
CA PHE A 38 11.92 -5.30 1.55
C PHE A 38 10.84 -4.81 0.58
N VAL A 39 11.31 -4.16 -0.49
CA VAL A 39 10.53 -3.66 -1.63
C VAL A 39 9.56 -4.70 -2.21
N ASP A 40 9.93 -5.99 -2.21
CA ASP A 40 9.08 -7.07 -2.70
C ASP A 40 7.76 -7.16 -1.93
N ALA A 41 7.75 -6.92 -0.61
CA ALA A 41 6.53 -6.94 0.20
C ALA A 41 5.60 -5.77 -0.14
N ARG A 42 6.15 -4.58 -0.35
CA ARG A 42 5.39 -3.40 -0.80
C ARG A 42 4.74 -3.66 -2.16
N GLN A 43 5.49 -4.21 -3.12
CA GLN A 43 4.93 -4.54 -4.43
C GLN A 43 3.84 -5.62 -4.34
N ALA A 44 4.04 -6.61 -3.48
CA ALA A 44 3.01 -7.62 -3.21
C ALA A 44 1.73 -7.00 -2.65
N ILE A 45 1.82 -6.07 -1.69
CA ILE A 45 0.67 -5.33 -1.16
C ILE A 45 -0.06 -4.57 -2.27
N ILE A 46 0.64 -3.82 -3.11
CA ILE A 46 0.04 -3.09 -4.24
C ILE A 46 -0.75 -4.04 -5.16
N ASN A 47 -0.17 -5.21 -5.45
CA ASN A 47 -0.79 -6.19 -6.35
C ASN A 47 -2.01 -6.92 -5.74
N MET A 48 -2.24 -6.81 -4.42
CA MET A 48 -3.40 -7.43 -3.76
C MET A 48 -4.69 -6.63 -3.90
N GLY A 49 -4.65 -5.44 -4.50
CA GLY A 49 -5.85 -4.66 -4.81
C GLY A 49 -6.60 -4.21 -3.56
N ASP A 50 -7.93 -4.32 -3.56
CA ASP A 50 -8.81 -3.82 -2.51
C ASP A 50 -8.53 -4.41 -1.11
N ILE A 51 -8.00 -5.63 -1.04
CA ILE A 51 -7.60 -6.24 0.24
C ILE A 51 -6.52 -5.38 0.92
N ALA A 52 -5.59 -4.83 0.14
CA ALA A 52 -4.53 -3.96 0.63
C ALA A 52 -5.02 -2.54 0.90
N VAL A 53 -6.03 -2.04 0.17
CA VAL A 53 -6.57 -0.69 0.36
C VAL A 53 -6.99 -0.44 1.80
N SER A 54 -7.69 -1.41 2.43
CA SER A 54 -8.10 -1.27 3.83
C SER A 54 -6.93 -1.15 4.80
N LEU A 55 -5.78 -1.79 4.50
CA LEU A 55 -4.57 -1.70 5.32
C LEU A 55 -3.84 -0.38 5.11
N LEU A 56 -3.70 0.04 3.84
CA LEU A 56 -3.07 1.31 3.48
C LEU A 56 -3.86 2.53 4.00
N LYS A 57 -5.19 2.43 4.03
CA LYS A 57 -6.07 3.46 4.61
C LYS A 57 -5.62 3.86 6.01
N VAL A 58 -5.34 2.88 6.88
CA VAL A 58 -4.98 3.14 8.29
C VAL A 58 -3.72 3.99 8.38
N LEU A 59 -2.70 3.71 7.57
CA LEU A 59 -1.47 4.51 7.53
C LEU A 59 -1.69 5.87 6.86
N ALA A 60 -2.51 5.95 5.82
CA ALA A 60 -2.83 7.20 5.15
C ALA A 60 -3.56 8.17 6.10
N GLU A 61 -4.52 7.68 6.90
CA GLU A 61 -5.20 8.44 7.95
C GLU A 61 -4.23 8.94 9.03
N GLN A 62 -3.13 8.21 9.27
CA GLN A 62 -2.04 8.63 10.16
C GLN A 62 -1.05 9.61 9.51
N GLY A 63 -1.24 9.96 8.24
CA GLY A 63 -0.38 10.88 7.49
C GLY A 63 0.78 10.25 6.74
N SER A 64 0.77 8.92 6.54
CA SER A 64 1.77 8.25 5.70
C SER A 64 1.58 8.63 4.24
N GLU A 65 2.48 9.47 3.74
CA GLU A 65 2.56 9.84 2.33
C GLU A 65 2.84 8.61 1.45
N MET A 66 3.65 7.66 1.94
CA MET A 66 3.94 6.42 1.22
C MET A 66 2.67 5.60 0.98
N ALA A 67 1.81 5.49 2.00
CA ALA A 67 0.55 4.78 1.89
C ALA A 67 -0.40 5.44 0.88
N MET A 68 -0.49 6.77 0.86
CA MET A 68 -1.29 7.49 -0.13
C MET A 68 -0.80 7.28 -1.56
N ARG A 69 0.52 7.32 -1.79
CA ARG A 69 1.12 7.02 -3.10
C ARG A 69 0.86 5.58 -3.53
N ASP A 70 0.87 4.63 -2.60
CA ASP A 70 0.58 3.24 -2.92
C ASP A 70 -0.90 2.97 -3.16
N LEU A 71 -1.80 3.72 -2.51
CA LEU A 71 -3.23 3.73 -2.89
C LEU A 71 -3.40 4.16 -4.36
N VAL A 72 -2.64 5.15 -4.83
CA VAL A 72 -2.62 5.53 -6.26
C VAL A 72 -2.19 4.36 -7.15
N LYS A 73 -1.11 3.67 -6.76
CA LYS A 73 -0.59 2.52 -7.53
C LYS A 73 -1.51 1.31 -7.52
N VAL A 74 -2.26 1.09 -6.43
CA VAL A 74 -3.29 0.05 -6.37
C VAL A 74 -4.36 0.32 -7.42
N GLY A 75 -4.73 1.59 -7.63
CA GLY A 75 -5.49 2.00 -8.81
C GLY A 75 -6.97 1.57 -8.83
N THR A 76 -7.50 1.04 -7.73
CA THR A 76 -8.90 0.60 -7.66
C THR A 76 -9.86 1.76 -7.34
N PRO A 77 -11.15 1.66 -7.71
CA PRO A 77 -12.15 2.66 -7.31
C PRO A 77 -12.19 2.90 -5.81
N TYR A 78 -12.06 1.83 -5.01
CA TYR A 78 -12.04 1.93 -3.55
C TYR A 78 -10.81 2.71 -3.05
N ALA A 79 -9.63 2.53 -3.65
CA ALA A 79 -8.45 3.33 -3.30
C ALA A 79 -8.68 4.83 -3.54
N ARG A 80 -9.36 5.18 -4.65
CA ARG A 80 -9.74 6.56 -4.96
C ARG A 80 -10.74 7.12 -3.95
N GLU A 81 -11.73 6.32 -3.52
CA GLU A 81 -12.69 6.72 -2.49
C GLU A 81 -11.99 7.03 -1.16
N ILE A 82 -11.01 6.23 -0.77
CA ILE A 82 -10.20 6.51 0.44
C ILE A 82 -9.49 7.86 0.31
N LEU A 83 -8.79 8.10 -0.80
CA LEU A 83 -8.10 9.38 -1.01
C LEU A 83 -9.08 10.57 -1.02
N ASN A 84 -10.26 10.43 -1.65
CA ASN A 84 -11.31 11.46 -1.61
C ASN A 84 -11.77 11.76 -0.17
N GLY A 85 -11.99 10.73 0.64
CA GLY A 85 -12.38 10.91 2.04
C GLY A 85 -11.33 11.62 2.90
N LEU A 86 -10.06 11.54 2.52
CA LEU A 86 -8.97 12.23 3.23
C LEU A 86 -8.90 13.74 2.93
N LEU A 87 -9.63 14.25 1.94
CA LEU A 87 -9.70 15.69 1.66
C LEU A 87 -10.36 16.48 2.79
N ASP A 88 -11.25 15.84 3.55
CA ASP A 88 -11.96 16.42 4.68
C ASP A 88 -11.36 16.01 6.03
N TYR A 89 -10.18 15.38 6.03
CA TYR A 89 -9.55 14.87 7.26
C TYR A 89 -9.07 16.02 8.16
N PRO A 90 -9.12 15.93 9.50
CA PRO A 90 -8.78 17.06 10.37
C PRO A 90 -7.34 17.60 10.25
N ASN A 91 -6.43 16.80 9.68
CA ASN A 91 -5.03 17.17 9.52
C ASN A 91 -4.79 17.79 8.13
N GLU A 92 -4.43 19.07 8.09
CA GLU A 92 -4.19 19.81 6.84
C GLU A 92 -3.11 19.18 5.94
N ASN A 93 -2.07 18.57 6.52
CA ASN A 93 -1.05 17.88 5.73
C ASN A 93 -1.62 16.62 5.07
N VAL A 94 -2.47 15.86 5.78
CA VAL A 94 -3.19 14.72 5.21
C VAL A 94 -4.07 15.18 4.04
N GLN A 95 -4.86 16.24 4.21
CA GLN A 95 -5.70 16.80 3.15
C GLN A 95 -4.89 17.19 1.91
N LYS A 96 -3.79 17.92 2.12
CA LYS A 96 -2.91 18.36 1.04
C LYS A 96 -2.31 17.18 0.27
N GLN A 97 -1.81 16.17 0.99
CA GLN A 97 -1.24 14.98 0.36
C GLN A 97 -2.30 14.18 -0.38
N ALA A 98 -3.50 14.05 0.19
CA ALA A 98 -4.62 13.39 -0.48
C ALA A 98 -4.99 14.10 -1.80
N ALA A 99 -5.07 15.44 -1.81
CA ALA A 99 -5.34 16.22 -3.01
C ALA A 99 -4.27 16.01 -4.10
N LEU A 100 -2.98 15.99 -3.73
CA LEU A 100 -1.90 15.72 -4.68
C LEU A 100 -2.01 14.31 -5.28
N ASN A 101 -2.25 13.31 -4.44
CA ASN A 101 -2.37 11.92 -4.88
C ASN A 101 -3.62 11.68 -5.73
N LEU A 102 -4.74 12.37 -5.46
CA LEU A 102 -5.95 12.30 -6.32
C LEU A 102 -5.75 12.89 -7.71
N ALA A 103 -4.98 13.99 -7.80
CA ALA A 103 -4.62 14.59 -9.08
C ALA A 103 -3.78 13.60 -9.91
N GLU A 104 -2.79 12.95 -9.29
CA GLU A 104 -1.99 11.89 -9.91
C GLU A 104 -2.86 10.69 -10.32
N PHE A 105 -3.73 10.21 -9.43
CA PHE A 105 -4.67 9.11 -9.70
C PHE A 105 -5.51 9.35 -10.96
N SER A 106 -5.98 10.59 -11.12
CA SER A 106 -6.81 10.99 -12.27
C SER A 106 -6.00 11.06 -13.57
N SER A 107 -4.70 11.37 -13.50
CA SER A 107 -3.82 11.43 -14.68
C SER A 107 -3.45 10.05 -15.24
N LEU A 108 -3.47 9.00 -14.41
CA LEU A 108 -3.11 7.64 -14.79
C LEU A 108 -4.25 6.86 -15.48
N ASN A 109 -5.49 7.34 -15.38
CA ASN A 109 -6.70 6.67 -15.86
C ASN A 109 -7.39 7.41 -17.03
N ASN A 110 -6.72 8.39 -17.64
CA ASN A 110 -7.17 9.11 -18.84
C ASN A 110 -6.33 8.75 -20.07
#